data_AF-A0A427AG66-F1
#
_entry.id   AF-A0A427AG66-F1
#
_cell.length_a   1.000
_cell.length_b   1.000
_cell.length_c   1.000
_cell.angle_alpha   90.00
_cell.angle_beta   90.00
_cell.angle_gamma   90.00
#
_symmetry.space_group_name_H-M   'P 1'
#
loop_
_entity.id
_entity.type
_entity.pdbx_description
1 polymer ?
#
loop_
_entity_poly.entity_id
_entity_poly.type
_entity_poly.pdbx_seq_one_letter_code
_entity_poly.pdbx_strand_id
1 'polypeptide(L)' 'MAGSRKLQPDDTPRQSLGIGPSSDNAVGSRQKFARRFVEGIGKLAGNAKGDRRKEDWRTCHKMAGGYRSMRESGLN' A
#
# COMPACT_ATOMS: atom_id res chain seq x y z
N MET A 1 72.04 8.76 -9.70
CA MET A 1 71.36 7.55 -9.20
C MET A 1 70.04 7.97 -8.58
N ALA A 2 68.92 7.80 -9.29
CA ALA A 2 67.58 8.05 -8.77
C ALA A 2 66.74 6.77 -8.95
N GLY A 3 66.53 6.04 -7.85
CA GLY A 3 65.70 4.83 -7.83
C GLY A 3 64.27 5.19 -7.45
N SER A 4 63.36 5.11 -8.43
CA SER A 4 61.93 5.26 -8.24
C SER A 4 61.36 4.04 -7.49
N ARG A 5 60.81 4.23 -6.29
CA ARG A 5 60.03 3.19 -5.60
C ARG A 5 58.59 3.24 -6.13
N LYS A 6 58.28 2.29 -7.03
CA LYS A 6 56.92 1.95 -7.43
C LYS A 6 56.14 1.49 -6.20
N LEU A 7 55.15 2.27 -5.76
CA LEU A 7 54.13 1.81 -4.82
C LEU A 7 53.18 0.89 -5.60
N GLN A 8 53.16 -0.39 -5.24
CA GLN A 8 52.21 -1.33 -5.83
C GLN A 8 50.79 -0.98 -5.34
N PRO A 9 49.78 -0.94 -6.22
CA PRO A 9 48.41 -0.84 -5.78
C PRO A 9 48.03 -2.18 -5.19
N ASP A 10 47.69 -2.20 -3.90
CA ASP A 10 47.22 -3.40 -3.24
C ASP A 10 45.97 -3.89 -3.98
N ASP A 11 46.09 -5.02 -4.68
CA ASP A 11 45.00 -5.85 -5.21
C ASP A 11 44.22 -6.49 -4.05
N THR A 12 43.85 -5.69 -3.05
CA THR A 12 42.90 -6.10 -2.02
C THR A 12 41.54 -6.10 -2.71
N PRO A 13 40.89 -7.27 -2.90
CA PRO A 13 39.53 -7.31 -3.35
C PRO A 13 38.74 -6.59 -2.26
N ARG A 14 38.19 -5.43 -2.65
CA ARG A 14 37.21 -4.63 -1.94
C ARG A 14 36.52 -5.48 -0.88
N GLN A 15 36.66 -5.08 0.39
CA GLN A 15 35.91 -5.66 1.49
C GLN A 15 34.42 -5.65 1.11
N SER A 16 33.95 -6.74 0.51
CA SER A 16 32.55 -7.06 0.40
C SER A 16 32.16 -7.46 1.80
N LEU A 17 31.90 -6.46 2.65
CA LEU A 17 31.11 -6.60 3.86
C LEU A 17 29.93 -7.48 3.44
N GLY A 18 29.88 -8.71 3.96
CA GLY A 18 29.20 -9.87 3.37
C GLY A 18 27.71 -9.71 3.09
N ILE A 19 27.36 -8.90 2.09
CA ILE A 19 26.07 -8.89 1.43
C ILE A 19 26.18 -9.94 0.32
N GLY A 20 26.31 -11.20 0.73
CA GLY A 20 26.00 -12.31 -0.16
C GLY A 20 24.50 -12.30 -0.49
N PRO A 21 24.04 -13.10 -1.47
CA PRO A 21 22.64 -13.24 -1.91
C PRO A 21 21.64 -13.66 -0.81
N SER A 22 22.09 -13.77 0.44
CA SER A 22 21.28 -14.09 1.62
C SER A 22 20.29 -12.98 2.00
N SER A 23 20.52 -11.71 1.61
CA SER A 23 19.56 -10.64 1.85
C SER A 23 18.24 -10.84 1.08
N ASP A 24 18.26 -11.53 -0.07
CA ASP A 24 17.05 -11.79 -0.87
C ASP A 24 16.06 -12.71 -0.14
N ASN A 25 16.54 -13.61 0.73
CA ASN A 25 15.68 -14.47 1.55
C ASN A 25 14.93 -13.66 2.62
N ALA A 26 15.59 -12.65 3.22
CA ALA A 26 14.97 -11.72 4.16
C ALA A 26 13.98 -10.77 3.45
N VAL A 27 14.30 -10.34 2.22
CA VAL A 27 13.40 -9.53 1.39
C VAL A 27 12.17 -10.35 0.97
N GLY A 28 12.33 -11.64 0.64
CA GLY A 28 11.24 -12.52 0.24
C GLY A 28 10.20 -12.76 1.35
N SER A 29 10.65 -12.93 2.62
CA SER A 29 9.73 -13.07 3.76
C SER A 29 8.97 -11.77 4.03
N ARG A 30 9.66 -10.62 3.97
CA ARG A 30 9.06 -9.29 4.11
C ARG A 30 8.05 -8.97 3.01
N GLN A 31 8.33 -9.38 1.77
CA GLN A 31 7.44 -9.18 0.62
C GLN A 31 6.14 -10.00 0.75
N LYS A 32 6.24 -11.26 1.22
CA LYS A 32 5.06 -12.09 1.50
C LYS A 32 4.17 -11.47 2.59
N PHE A 33 4.79 -10.92 3.63
CA PHE A 33 4.08 -10.22 4.70
C PHE A 33 3.39 -8.95 4.18
N ALA A 34 4.11 -8.10 3.45
CA ALA A 34 3.57 -6.89 2.85
C ALA A 34 2.37 -7.18 1.93
N ARG A 35 2.45 -8.25 1.12
CA ARG A 35 1.35 -8.67 0.24
C ARG A 35 0.09 -9.03 1.03
N ARG A 36 0.22 -9.82 2.10
CA ARG A 36 -0.92 -10.18 2.98
C ARG A 36 -1.53 -8.95 3.65
N PHE A 37 -0.70 -7.99 4.05
CA PHE A 37 -1.15 -6.76 4.68
C PHE A 37 -1.96 -5.89 3.71
N VAL A 38 -1.45 -5.67 2.50
CA VAL A 38 -2.15 -4.91 1.45
C VAL A 38 -3.48 -5.58 1.05
N GLU A 39 -3.50 -6.90 0.95
CA GLU A 39 -4.73 -7.66 0.65
C GLU A 39 -5.78 -7.52 1.78
N GLY A 40 -5.34 -7.55 3.04
CA GLY A 40 -6.20 -7.31 4.20
C GLY A 40 -6.82 -5.91 4.22
N ILE A 41 -6.02 -4.87 3.89
CA ILE A 41 -6.49 -3.49 3.76
C ILE A 41 -7.48 -3.36 2.61
N GLY A 42 -7.20 -3.97 1.47
CA GLY A 42 -8.10 -3.97 0.31
C GLY A 42 -9.47 -4.56 0.63
N LYS A 43 -9.50 -5.66 1.39
CA LYS A 43 -10.74 -6.24 1.91
C LYS A 43 -11.44 -5.23 2.83
N LEU A 44 -10.78 -4.72 3.87
CA LEU A 44 -11.38 -3.79 4.82
C LEU A 44 -11.98 -2.54 4.15
N ALA A 45 -11.25 -1.92 3.21
CA ALA A 45 -11.70 -0.76 2.46
C ALA A 45 -12.88 -1.08 1.52
N GLY A 46 -12.87 -2.26 0.88
CA GLY A 46 -13.99 -2.74 0.06
C GLY A 46 -15.28 -2.92 0.85
N ASN A 47 -15.19 -3.50 2.05
CA ASN A 47 -16.32 -3.70 2.94
C ASN A 47 -16.90 -2.36 3.42
N ALA A 48 -16.02 -1.45 3.88
CA ALA A 48 -16.42 -0.16 4.42
C ALA A 48 -17.15 0.72 3.40
N LYS A 49 -16.73 0.68 2.13
CA LYS A 49 -17.40 1.41 1.05
C LYS A 49 -18.75 0.79 0.68
N GLY A 50 -18.90 -0.53 0.78
CA GLY A 50 -20.15 -1.23 0.51
C GLY A 50 -21.23 -0.95 1.56
N ASP A 51 -20.88 -1.06 2.84
CA ASP A 51 -21.81 -0.81 3.95
C ASP A 51 -22.26 0.64 3.99
N ARG A 52 -21.31 1.58 3.83
CA ARG A 52 -21.64 3.01 3.81
C ARG A 52 -22.55 3.38 2.63
N ARG A 53 -22.35 2.79 1.44
CA ARG A 53 -23.24 3.03 0.29
C ARG A 53 -24.67 2.51 0.52
N LYS A 54 -24.81 1.40 1.25
CA LYS A 54 -26.12 0.82 1.56
C LYS A 54 -26.91 1.67 2.55
N GLU A 55 -26.27 2.19 3.58
CA GLU A 55 -26.90 3.15 4.51
C GLU A 55 -27.25 4.47 3.85
N ASP A 56 -26.34 5.00 3.01
CA ASP A 56 -26.55 6.25 2.28
C ASP A 56 -27.73 6.14 1.32
N TRP A 57 -27.82 5.04 0.54
CA TRP A 57 -28.97 4.77 -0.32
C TRP A 57 -30.27 4.67 0.48
N ARG A 58 -30.28 3.93 1.58
CA ARG A 58 -31.48 3.74 2.41
C ARG A 58 -31.99 5.07 2.97
N THR A 59 -31.07 5.93 3.38
CA THR A 59 -31.36 7.28 3.86
C THR A 59 -31.86 8.19 2.73
N CYS A 60 -31.16 8.22 1.60
CA CYS A 60 -31.57 8.96 0.41
C CYS A 60 -32.96 8.55 -0.09
N HIS A 61 -33.26 7.25 -0.14
CA HIS A 61 -34.56 6.74 -0.55
C HIS A 61 -35.69 7.17 0.42
N LYS A 62 -35.42 7.11 1.74
CA LYS A 62 -36.38 7.54 2.76
C LYS A 62 -36.68 9.05 2.67
N MET A 63 -35.65 9.86 2.45
CA MET A 63 -35.79 11.31 2.26
C MET A 63 -36.50 11.63 0.94
N ALA A 64 -36.17 10.95 -0.16
CA ALA A 64 -36.81 11.14 -1.46
C ALA A 64 -38.32 10.86 -1.44
N GLY A 65 -38.75 9.85 -0.66
CA GLY A 65 -40.18 9.57 -0.43
C GLY A 65 -40.88 10.71 0.33
N GLY A 66 -40.27 11.22 1.40
CA GLY A 66 -40.82 12.34 2.18
C GLY A 66 -40.91 13.65 1.37
N TYR A 67 -39.89 13.96 0.57
CA TYR A 67 -39.91 15.12 -0.32
C TYR A 67 -40.97 15.01 -1.42
N ARG A 68 -41.24 13.81 -1.96
CA ARG A 68 -42.35 13.60 -2.91
C ARG A 68 -43.70 13.89 -2.28
N SER A 69 -43.98 13.35 -1.09
CA SER A 69 -45.24 13.64 -0.39
C SER A 69 -45.44 15.12 -0.08
N MET A 70 -44.40 15.82 0.40
CA MET A 70 -44.52 17.27 0.67
C MET A 70 -44.75 18.10 -0.60
N ARG A 71 -44.15 17.71 -1.74
CA ARG A 71 -44.36 18.39 -3.03
C ARG A 71 -45.78 18.21 -3.55
N GLU A 72 -46.35 17.01 -3.39
CA GLU A 72 -47.71 16.71 -3.83
C GLU A 72 -48.77 17.37 -2.93
N SER A 73 -48.53 17.44 -1.61
CA SER A 73 -49.45 18.09 -0.68
C SER A 73 -49.44 19.63 -0.74
N GLY A 74 -48.37 20.25 -1.28
CA GLY A 74 -48.26 21.70 -1.43
C GLY A 74 -48.77 22.24 -2.78
N LEU A 75 -49.22 21.35 -3.68
CA LEU A 75 -49.78 21.68 -4.98
C LEU A 75 -51.31 21.44 -5.04
N ASN A 76 -51.94 21.17 -3.89
CA ASN A 76 -53.40 21.06 -3.74
C ASN A 76 -54.01 22.37 -3.24
#